data_AF-A0A4S4GKQ9-F1
#
_entry.id   AF-A0A4S4GKQ9-F1
#
_cell.length_a   1.000
_cell.length_b   1.000
_cell.length_c   1.000
_cell.angle_alpha   90.00
_cell.angle_beta   90.00
_cell.angle_gamma   90.00
#
_symmetry.space_group_name_H-M   'P 1'
#
loop_
_entity.id
_entity.type
_entity.pdbx_description
1 polymer ?
#
loop_
_entity_poly.entity_id
_entity_poly.type
_entity_poly.pdbx_seq_one_letter_code
_entity_poly.pdbx_strand_id
1 'polypeptide(L)'
;MKRVFVFCIGGTGLRVMKSITMLLAAGMDAKGYTIVPVLIDPHMDLEEKRNLQTLIGEYETVYNNVILSDGKRLNPIPGFFGTDIADLAKLNGQQNDISEPIAEKRSFGQYLNVGNLNSEDVNKYLVQTMFSQSNLDNDLSVGFKGSPNVGTVVLGEMIKGADWFQAFCNACQKGDRIFIISSIFGGTGASGYPLLEKKVRNSTDHPNVKDAIMGAVSVLPYFSLEDPSTTDSDIDSANFLTKTKSALAYYEQSVMSDYIYYVGEQGMKTTYANDEKKQEDKAHFVELVAATALFDFLSKTDKPDKTQALSRAIKEDVESLSVSSLGDAYNNVVKAVADMMMLSRLVYFLPNENQFPLSKNRGFDEDFYTDKSFVCLRNFLARFSEWYQELAENKRGFAPLTIADPNDRKAKLSNWIQDFSLDAKDESYYLLDMIRASNKDKDDTHTIKFRRFLDYVYKAIDKYTSKIM
;
A
#
# COMPACT_ATOMS: atom_id res chain seq x y z
N MET A 1 9.75 -17.81 -8.55
CA MET A 1 8.65 -16.85 -8.83
C MET A 1 9.28 -15.50 -9.11
N LYS A 2 8.68 -14.67 -9.97
CA LYS A 2 9.15 -13.30 -10.18
C LYS A 2 8.76 -12.45 -8.96
N ARG A 3 9.56 -11.45 -8.61
CA ARG A 3 9.31 -10.55 -7.48
C ARG A 3 9.27 -9.09 -7.93
N VAL A 4 8.54 -8.27 -7.20
CA VAL A 4 8.62 -6.82 -7.29
C VAL A 4 9.02 -6.26 -5.92
N PHE A 5 10.14 -5.54 -5.88
CA PHE A 5 10.59 -4.84 -4.70
C PHE A 5 9.92 -3.46 -4.67
N VAL A 6 9.06 -3.24 -3.67
CA VAL A 6 8.23 -2.03 -3.55
C VAL A 6 8.81 -1.14 -2.46
N PHE A 7 9.55 -0.12 -2.88
CA PHE A 7 10.20 0.83 -1.98
C PHE A 7 9.23 1.94 -1.59
N CYS A 8 8.83 1.95 -0.32
CA CYS A 8 7.84 2.85 0.25
C CYS A 8 8.56 3.97 1.00
N ILE A 9 8.67 5.16 0.40
CA ILE A 9 9.50 6.25 0.94
C ILE A 9 8.63 7.30 1.64
N GLY A 10 8.84 7.44 2.95
CA GLY A 10 8.11 8.36 3.84
C GLY A 10 6.63 8.00 4.05
N GLY A 11 5.92 8.82 4.83
CA GLY A 11 4.51 8.58 5.22
C GLY A 11 3.56 8.28 4.07
N THR A 12 3.59 9.06 2.98
CA THR A 12 2.75 8.76 1.79
C THR A 12 3.11 7.40 1.17
N GLY A 13 4.39 7.01 1.15
CA GLY A 13 4.81 5.70 0.70
C GLY A 13 4.17 4.57 1.51
N LEU A 14 4.12 4.73 2.84
CA LEU A 14 3.49 3.76 3.75
C LEU A 14 1.97 3.67 3.53
N ARG A 15 1.27 4.80 3.42
CA ARG A 15 -0.18 4.84 3.19
C ARG A 15 -0.62 4.28 1.85
N VAL A 16 0.19 4.46 0.80
CA VAL A 16 -0.04 3.79 -0.48
C VAL A 16 0.19 2.27 -0.35
N MET A 17 1.19 1.82 0.42
CA MET A 17 1.40 0.39 0.68
C MET A 17 0.27 -0.25 1.50
N LYS A 18 -0.35 0.50 2.43
CA LYS A 18 -1.61 0.10 3.10
C LYS A 18 -2.68 -0.21 2.04
N SER A 19 -2.91 0.70 1.10
CA SER A 19 -3.87 0.51 0.01
C SER A 19 -3.51 -0.65 -0.93
N ILE A 20 -2.23 -0.85 -1.26
CA ILE A 20 -1.77 -2.02 -2.02
C ILE A 20 -2.10 -3.32 -1.28
N THR A 21 -1.82 -3.38 0.03
CA THR A 21 -2.09 -4.58 0.85
C THR A 21 -3.58 -4.91 0.91
N MET A 22 -4.44 -3.90 1.09
CA MET A 22 -5.90 -4.06 1.05
C MET A 22 -6.37 -4.59 -0.31
N LEU A 23 -5.86 -4.01 -1.41
CA LEU A 23 -6.21 -4.44 -2.77
C LEU A 23 -5.72 -5.87 -3.08
N LEU A 24 -4.54 -6.26 -2.62
CA LEU A 24 -4.04 -7.63 -2.75
C LEU A 24 -4.89 -8.62 -1.97
N ALA A 25 -5.38 -8.25 -0.78
CA ALA A 25 -6.27 -9.08 0.02
C ALA A 25 -7.60 -9.31 -0.68
N ALA A 26 -8.11 -8.25 -1.32
CA ALA A 26 -9.30 -8.27 -2.14
C ALA A 26 -9.16 -8.99 -3.50
N GLY A 27 -7.95 -9.46 -3.83
CA GLY A 27 -7.70 -10.28 -5.04
C GLY A 27 -7.31 -9.50 -6.29
N MET A 28 -6.83 -8.26 -6.15
CA MET A 28 -6.19 -7.57 -7.27
C MET A 28 -4.97 -8.34 -7.78
N ASP A 29 -4.92 -8.54 -9.09
CA ASP A 29 -3.95 -9.42 -9.73
C ASP A 29 -2.54 -8.80 -9.79
N ALA A 30 -1.61 -9.38 -9.04
CA ALA A 30 -0.19 -9.03 -9.05
C ALA A 30 0.59 -9.63 -10.23
N LYS A 31 -0.07 -10.20 -11.24
CA LYS A 31 0.53 -10.77 -12.47
C LYS A 31 1.58 -11.84 -12.18
N GLY A 32 1.35 -12.62 -11.12
CA GLY A 32 2.25 -13.68 -10.66
C GLY A 32 3.54 -13.19 -9.98
N TYR A 33 3.64 -11.90 -9.66
CA TYR A 33 4.73 -11.36 -8.85
C TYR A 33 4.45 -11.55 -7.36
N THR A 34 5.46 -12.00 -6.63
CA THR A 34 5.52 -11.85 -5.17
C THR A 34 5.88 -10.40 -4.84
N ILE A 35 5.17 -9.79 -3.91
CA ILE A 35 5.41 -8.41 -3.49
C ILE A 35 6.42 -8.42 -2.34
N VAL A 36 7.48 -7.61 -2.44
CA VAL A 36 8.51 -7.47 -1.40
C VAL A 36 8.55 -6.00 -0.95
N PRO A 37 7.78 -5.62 0.08
CA PRO A 37 7.78 -4.25 0.57
C PRO A 37 9.10 -3.91 1.27
N VAL A 38 9.64 -2.73 0.99
CA VAL A 38 10.81 -2.16 1.67
C VAL A 38 10.42 -0.77 2.19
N LEU A 39 10.25 -0.66 3.50
CA LEU A 39 9.75 0.55 4.15
C LEU A 39 10.91 1.48 4.50
N ILE A 40 10.98 2.66 3.88
CA ILE A 40 12.04 3.65 4.06
C ILE A 40 11.41 4.91 4.65
N ASP A 41 11.33 4.96 5.97
CA ASP A 41 10.91 6.15 6.71
C ASP A 41 11.85 6.38 7.91
N PRO A 42 12.56 7.53 7.97
CA PRO A 42 13.38 7.89 9.13
C PRO A 42 12.54 8.25 10.36
N HIS A 43 11.25 8.53 10.22
CA HIS A 43 10.39 8.84 11.36
C HIS A 43 10.11 7.58 12.19
N MET A 44 10.75 7.47 13.35
CA MET A 44 10.71 6.24 14.17
C MET A 44 9.37 6.00 14.85
N ASP A 45 8.77 7.07 15.37
CA ASP A 45 7.61 6.96 16.26
C ASP A 45 6.26 7.04 15.54
N LEU A 46 6.28 7.05 14.21
CA LEU A 46 5.08 7.21 13.40
C LEU A 46 4.18 5.96 13.56
N GLU A 47 2.97 6.17 14.07
CA GLU A 47 2.01 5.10 14.29
C GLU A 47 1.64 4.38 12.98
N GLU A 48 1.58 5.12 11.88
CA GLU A 48 1.32 4.60 10.53
C GLU A 48 2.28 3.46 10.13
N LYS A 49 3.58 3.57 10.48
CA LYS A 49 4.55 2.51 10.16
C LYS A 49 4.22 1.21 10.91
N ARG A 50 3.89 1.31 12.20
CA ARG A 50 3.52 0.15 13.04
C ARG A 50 2.19 -0.46 12.59
N ASN A 51 1.22 0.39 12.25
CA ASN A 51 -0.07 -0.03 11.71
C ASN A 51 0.08 -0.79 10.39
N LEU A 52 0.94 -0.29 9.49
CA LEU A 52 1.25 -0.98 8.23
C LEU A 52 1.95 -2.33 8.46
N GLN A 53 2.96 -2.39 9.32
CA GLN A 53 3.64 -3.66 9.65
C GLN A 53 2.65 -4.69 10.23
N THR A 54 1.76 -4.24 11.11
CA THR A 54 0.70 -5.08 11.68
C THR A 54 -0.25 -5.58 10.59
N LEU A 55 -0.70 -4.71 9.69
CA LEU A 55 -1.56 -5.08 8.57
C LEU A 55 -0.91 -6.11 7.64
N ILE A 56 0.37 -5.93 7.30
CA ILE A 56 1.13 -6.89 6.48
C ILE A 56 1.26 -8.23 7.21
N GLY A 57 1.53 -8.24 8.53
CA GLY A 57 1.58 -9.47 9.32
C GLY A 57 0.24 -10.20 9.40
N GLU A 58 -0.86 -9.47 9.52
CA GLU A 58 -2.22 -10.02 9.47
C GLU A 58 -2.53 -10.61 8.08
N TYR A 59 -2.13 -9.92 7.00
CA TYR A 59 -2.22 -10.46 5.64
C TYR A 59 -1.43 -11.75 5.49
N GLU A 60 -0.14 -11.77 5.88
CA GLU A 60 0.73 -12.94 5.81
C GLU A 60 0.12 -14.11 6.60
N THR A 61 -0.47 -13.83 7.75
CA THR A 61 -1.13 -14.85 8.59
C THR A 61 -2.32 -15.49 7.86
N VAL A 62 -3.21 -14.67 7.29
CA VAL A 62 -4.35 -15.19 6.52
C VAL A 62 -3.86 -15.96 5.29
N TYR A 63 -2.92 -15.40 4.53
CA TYR A 63 -2.32 -16.05 3.37
C TYR A 63 -1.73 -17.42 3.71
N ASN A 64 -0.92 -17.50 4.77
CA ASN A 64 -0.31 -18.76 5.21
C ASN A 64 -1.33 -19.82 5.61
N ASN A 65 -2.44 -19.43 6.25
CA ASN A 65 -3.55 -20.34 6.58
C ASN A 65 -4.24 -20.90 5.32
N VAL A 66 -4.07 -20.27 4.15
CA VAL A 66 -4.63 -20.71 2.86
C VAL A 66 -3.67 -21.61 2.09
N ILE A 67 -2.36 -21.42 2.24
CA ILE A 67 -1.35 -22.09 1.42
C ILE A 67 -0.52 -23.15 2.15
N LEU A 68 -0.53 -23.25 3.47
CA LEU A 68 0.27 -24.22 4.22
C LEU A 68 -0.60 -25.37 4.77
N SER A 69 -0.27 -26.62 4.41
CA SER A 69 -0.93 -27.84 4.89
C SER A 69 0.12 -28.89 5.24
N ASP A 70 0.20 -29.34 6.49
CA ASP A 70 1.06 -30.46 6.93
C ASP A 70 2.49 -30.43 6.39
N GLY A 71 3.15 -29.27 6.47
CA GLY A 71 4.53 -29.06 5.99
C GLY A 71 4.68 -28.95 4.47
N LYS A 72 3.58 -28.96 3.70
CA LYS A 72 3.56 -28.71 2.26
C LYS A 72 2.98 -27.33 1.95
N ARG A 73 3.62 -26.63 1.00
CA ARG A 73 3.12 -25.37 0.45
C ARG A 73 2.28 -25.67 -0.81
N LEU A 74 1.02 -25.27 -0.77
CA LEU A 74 0.07 -25.35 -1.88
C LEU A 74 0.23 -24.13 -2.79
N ASN A 75 -0.27 -24.25 -4.02
CA ASN A 75 -0.34 -23.11 -4.95
C ASN A 75 -1.29 -22.03 -4.40
N PRO A 76 -1.14 -20.76 -4.78
CA PRO A 76 -2.12 -19.73 -4.43
C PRO A 76 -3.52 -20.05 -4.97
N ILE A 77 -4.57 -19.59 -4.29
CA ILE A 77 -5.95 -19.61 -4.82
C ILE A 77 -6.22 -18.34 -5.64
N PRO A 78 -7.15 -18.37 -6.62
CA PRO A 78 -7.65 -17.14 -7.21
C PRO A 78 -8.50 -16.35 -6.20
N GLY A 79 -8.58 -15.03 -6.41
CA GLY A 79 -9.40 -14.14 -5.57
C GLY A 79 -8.70 -13.73 -4.29
N PHE A 80 -9.38 -13.90 -3.15
CA PHE A 80 -8.94 -13.36 -1.87
C PHE A 80 -7.62 -13.95 -1.40
N PHE A 81 -6.72 -13.09 -0.91
CA PHE A 81 -5.40 -13.48 -0.40
C PHE A 81 -4.66 -14.40 -1.39
N GLY A 82 -4.72 -14.08 -2.68
CA GLY A 82 -4.14 -14.89 -3.76
C GLY A 82 -2.67 -14.56 -4.08
N THR A 83 -2.09 -13.55 -3.44
CA THR A 83 -0.73 -13.06 -3.74
C THR A 83 0.19 -13.25 -2.54
N ASP A 84 1.46 -13.60 -2.79
CA ASP A 84 2.46 -13.69 -1.73
C ASP A 84 3.04 -12.29 -1.43
N ILE A 85 3.06 -11.91 -0.16
CA ILE A 85 3.86 -10.78 0.33
C ILE A 85 5.01 -11.38 1.13
N ALA A 86 6.24 -11.16 0.66
CA ALA A 86 7.43 -11.72 1.26
C ALA A 86 8.28 -10.65 1.93
N ASP A 87 8.81 -10.98 3.10
CA ASP A 87 9.76 -10.17 3.83
C ASP A 87 11.17 -10.33 3.24
N LEU A 88 11.82 -9.19 2.95
CA LEU A 88 13.18 -9.15 2.44
C LEU A 88 14.20 -9.81 3.38
N ALA A 89 13.97 -9.80 4.70
CA ALA A 89 14.84 -10.41 5.70
C ALA A 89 14.85 -11.94 5.52
N LYS A 90 13.64 -12.50 5.43
CA LYS A 90 13.40 -13.93 5.18
C LYS A 90 14.02 -14.38 3.86
N LEU A 91 14.01 -13.54 2.82
CA LEU A 91 14.61 -13.85 1.52
C LEU A 91 16.15 -14.01 1.56
N ASN A 92 16.83 -13.34 2.49
CA ASN A 92 18.29 -13.41 2.62
C ASN A 92 18.76 -14.37 3.71
N GLY A 93 17.85 -15.12 4.34
CA GLY A 93 18.19 -15.98 5.48
C GLY A 93 18.67 -15.21 6.71
N GLN A 94 18.41 -13.90 6.76
CA GLN A 94 18.72 -13.05 7.90
C GLN A 94 17.50 -13.03 8.84
N GLN A 95 17.73 -13.29 10.12
CA GLN A 95 16.69 -13.27 11.16
C GLN A 95 16.38 -11.86 11.67
N ASN A 96 17.22 -10.88 11.34
CA ASN A 96 17.06 -9.51 11.82
C ASN A 96 16.15 -8.74 10.89
N ASP A 97 15.26 -7.98 11.51
CA ASP A 97 14.31 -7.11 10.83
C ASP A 97 15.08 -5.96 10.16
N ILE A 98 15.27 -6.05 8.84
CA ILE A 98 15.89 -4.99 8.03
C ILE A 98 15.02 -3.73 7.94
N SER A 99 13.85 -3.74 8.60
CA SER A 99 13.05 -2.55 8.89
C SER A 99 13.44 -1.85 10.20
N GLU A 100 14.48 -2.34 10.89
CA GLU A 100 15.13 -1.61 11.99
C GLU A 100 15.27 -0.15 11.56
N PRO A 101 14.74 0.78 12.37
CA PRO A 101 14.59 2.14 11.93
C PRO A 101 15.98 2.64 11.54
N ILE A 102 16.03 3.31 10.39
CA ILE A 102 17.21 4.02 9.92
C ILE A 102 17.37 5.25 10.82
N ALA A 103 17.66 4.97 12.09
CA ALA A 103 17.37 5.80 13.23
C ALA A 103 18.61 6.59 13.58
N GLU A 104 18.66 7.81 13.09
CA GLU A 104 19.61 8.77 13.61
C GLU A 104 18.92 9.58 14.71
N LYS A 105 19.35 9.40 15.96
CA LYS A 105 18.82 10.13 17.12
C LYS A 105 19.52 11.47 17.36
N ARG A 106 20.59 11.75 16.59
CA ARG A 106 21.28 13.04 16.63
C ARG A 106 20.47 14.09 15.89
N SER A 107 20.65 15.35 16.29
CA SER A 107 20.22 16.47 15.44
C SER A 107 21.02 16.50 14.14
N PHE A 108 20.51 17.15 13.11
CA PHE A 108 21.22 17.25 11.84
C PHE A 108 22.59 17.95 11.96
N GLY A 109 22.71 18.97 12.82
CA GLY A 109 23.99 19.64 13.10
C GLY A 109 24.99 18.72 13.81
N GLN A 110 24.52 17.87 14.72
CA GLN A 110 25.35 16.84 15.35
C GLN A 110 25.73 15.74 14.35
N TYR A 111 24.83 15.37 13.45
CA TYR A 111 25.10 14.42 12.37
C TYR A 111 26.24 14.90 11.46
N LEU A 112 26.17 16.17 11.06
CA LEU A 112 27.20 16.84 10.27
C LEU A 112 28.49 17.17 11.05
N ASN A 113 28.52 16.92 12.37
CA ASN A 113 29.62 17.30 13.27
C ASN A 113 29.96 18.81 13.20
N VAL A 114 28.95 19.68 13.04
CA VAL A 114 29.15 21.15 12.93
C VAL A 114 29.81 21.72 14.18
N GLY A 115 29.56 21.12 15.35
CA GLY A 115 30.17 21.52 16.63
C GLY A 115 31.70 21.37 16.67
N ASN A 116 32.28 20.57 15.77
CA ASN A 116 33.73 20.38 15.66
C ASN A 116 34.39 21.41 14.74
N LEU A 117 33.61 22.25 14.05
CA LEU A 117 34.12 23.31 13.19
C LEU A 117 34.46 24.56 14.01
N ASN A 118 35.66 25.09 13.79
CA ASN A 118 36.09 26.35 14.42
C ASN A 118 35.18 27.52 13.99
N SER A 119 35.08 28.56 14.83
CA SER A 119 34.20 29.71 14.58
C SER A 119 34.52 30.48 13.29
N GLU A 120 35.77 30.40 12.82
CA GLU A 120 36.26 31.06 11.60
C GLU A 120 36.49 30.07 10.44
N ASP A 121 36.02 28.82 10.57
CA ASP A 121 36.17 27.80 9.53
C ASP A 121 35.24 28.10 8.33
N VAL A 122 35.79 28.11 7.12
CA VAL A 122 35.02 28.30 5.87
C VAL A 122 33.90 27.27 5.71
N ASN A 123 34.11 26.04 6.19
CA ASN A 123 33.10 24.99 6.17
C ASN A 123 31.90 25.35 7.06
N LYS A 124 32.13 26.06 8.16
CA LYS A 124 31.06 26.53 9.05
C LYS A 124 30.17 27.56 8.34
N TYR A 125 30.78 28.51 7.62
CA TYR A 125 30.03 29.47 6.81
C TYR A 125 29.27 28.81 5.67
N LEU A 126 29.86 27.79 5.02
CA LEU A 126 29.16 27.02 3.99
C LEU A 126 27.92 26.31 4.55
N VAL A 127 28.06 25.63 5.70
CA VAL A 127 26.93 24.97 6.38
C VAL A 127 25.83 25.98 6.72
N GLN A 128 26.19 27.14 7.29
CA GLN A 128 25.23 28.21 7.66
C GLN A 128 24.57 28.86 6.43
N THR A 129 25.20 28.79 5.25
CA THR A 129 24.62 29.28 4.00
C THR A 129 23.61 28.27 3.43
N MET A 130 23.87 26.98 3.59
CA MET A 130 23.06 25.90 3.00
C MET A 130 21.90 25.47 3.89
N PHE A 131 22.02 25.64 5.21
CA PHE A 131 21.05 25.15 6.19
C PHE A 131 20.72 26.23 7.22
N SER A 132 19.43 26.36 7.53
CA SER A 132 18.96 27.22 8.61
C SER A 132 19.33 26.62 9.97
N GLN A 133 19.34 27.45 11.01
CA GLN A 133 19.57 26.97 12.38
C GLN A 133 18.51 25.93 12.79
N SER A 134 17.23 26.18 12.47
CA SER A 134 16.14 25.21 12.66
C SER A 134 16.44 23.87 11.97
N ASN A 135 16.99 23.86 10.74
CA ASN A 135 17.38 22.61 10.09
C ASN A 135 18.47 21.86 10.88
N LEU A 136 19.46 22.57 11.44
CA LEU A 136 20.56 21.95 12.19
C LEU A 136 20.11 21.43 13.56
N ASP A 137 19.11 22.07 14.16
CA ASP A 137 18.59 21.70 15.48
C ASP A 137 17.58 20.54 15.41
N ASN A 138 16.97 20.31 14.25
CA ASN A 138 16.00 19.23 14.05
C ASN A 138 16.59 17.83 14.31
N ASP A 139 15.88 17.06 15.12
CA ASP A 139 16.15 15.64 15.35
C ASP A 139 15.86 14.83 14.07
N LEU A 140 16.80 13.99 13.64
CA LEU A 140 16.63 13.19 12.43
C LEU A 140 15.64 12.03 12.61
N SER A 141 15.31 11.66 13.85
CA SER A 141 14.37 10.58 14.19
C SER A 141 12.89 10.94 13.99
N VAL A 142 12.57 12.23 13.77
CA VAL A 142 11.22 12.71 13.40
C VAL A 142 11.09 12.99 11.90
N GLY A 143 12.08 12.56 11.11
CA GLY A 143 12.15 12.79 9.67
C GLY A 143 12.52 14.23 9.30
N PHE A 144 12.41 14.57 8.01
CA PHE A 144 12.97 15.83 7.50
C PHE A 144 12.00 17.01 7.50
N LYS A 145 10.82 16.90 8.13
CA LYS A 145 9.81 17.97 8.28
C LYS A 145 9.59 18.86 7.04
N GLY A 146 9.56 18.24 5.86
CA GLY A 146 9.37 18.96 4.60
C GLY A 146 10.61 19.71 4.07
N SER A 147 11.83 19.35 4.49
CA SER A 147 13.11 19.90 4.02
C SER A 147 13.88 18.88 3.16
N PRO A 148 13.69 18.86 1.83
CA PRO A 148 14.38 17.92 0.93
C PRO A 148 15.92 18.06 0.91
N ASN A 149 16.44 19.26 1.18
CA ASN A 149 17.89 19.51 1.28
C ASN A 149 18.52 18.71 2.42
N VAL A 150 17.88 18.64 3.59
CA VAL A 150 18.32 17.81 4.72
C VAL A 150 18.24 16.32 4.34
N GLY A 151 17.09 15.91 3.79
CA GLY A 151 16.87 14.51 3.39
C GLY A 151 17.86 14.01 2.35
N THR A 152 18.34 14.88 1.46
CA THR A 152 19.32 14.53 0.42
C THR A 152 20.66 14.10 1.02
N VAL A 153 21.10 14.74 2.10
CA VAL A 153 22.35 14.38 2.78
C VAL A 153 22.16 13.08 3.55
N VAL A 154 21.12 13.02 4.37
CA VAL A 154 20.91 11.95 5.34
C VAL A 154 20.50 10.64 4.66
N LEU A 155 19.49 10.64 3.78
CA LEU A 155 19.08 9.42 3.06
C LEU A 155 20.19 8.90 2.15
N GLY A 156 20.99 9.80 1.57
CA GLY A 156 22.08 9.43 0.68
C GLY A 156 23.13 8.56 1.36
N GLU A 157 23.47 8.86 2.62
CA GLU A 157 24.40 8.07 3.42
C GLU A 157 23.74 6.81 3.98
N MET A 158 22.51 6.93 4.46
CA MET A 158 21.71 5.81 4.96
C MET A 158 21.56 4.70 3.91
N ILE A 159 21.26 5.04 2.65
CA ILE A 159 21.14 4.05 1.56
C ILE A 159 22.50 3.42 1.22
N LYS A 160 23.61 4.16 1.31
CA LYS A 160 24.92 3.67 0.84
C LYS A 160 25.45 2.51 1.68
N GLY A 161 25.21 2.54 3.00
CA GLY A 161 25.69 1.54 3.96
C GLY A 161 24.60 0.63 4.52
N ALA A 162 23.37 0.71 4.01
CA ALA A 162 22.24 -0.04 4.56
C ALA A 162 22.33 -1.54 4.29
N ASP A 163 22.17 -2.33 5.36
CA ASP A 163 22.04 -3.79 5.29
C ASP A 163 20.86 -4.20 4.42
N TRP A 164 19.73 -3.48 4.50
CA TRP A 164 18.56 -3.75 3.65
C TRP A 164 18.85 -3.55 2.17
N PHE A 165 19.73 -2.60 1.80
CA PHE A 165 20.05 -2.36 0.40
C PHE A 165 20.93 -3.50 -0.14
N GLN A 166 21.89 -3.97 0.67
CA GLN A 166 22.69 -5.15 0.33
C GLN A 166 21.84 -6.43 0.26
N ALA A 167 20.93 -6.61 1.21
CA ALA A 167 19.96 -7.69 1.22
C ALA A 167 19.09 -7.66 -0.05
N PHE A 168 18.62 -6.49 -0.47
CA PHE A 168 17.93 -6.31 -1.74
C PHE A 168 18.83 -6.69 -2.93
N CYS A 169 20.07 -6.20 -2.96
CA CYS A 169 21.01 -6.48 -4.05
C CYS A 169 21.33 -7.98 -4.19
N ASN A 170 21.42 -8.69 -3.07
CA ASN A 170 21.67 -10.13 -3.02
C ASN A 170 20.43 -10.95 -3.39
N ALA A 171 19.24 -10.50 -2.98
CA ALA A 171 17.99 -11.19 -3.27
C ALA A 171 17.54 -11.00 -4.72
N CYS A 172 17.81 -9.87 -5.35
CA CYS A 172 17.31 -9.51 -6.69
C CYS A 172 17.84 -10.43 -7.79
N GLN A 173 16.93 -11.04 -8.55
CA GLN A 173 17.22 -11.95 -9.65
C GLN A 173 16.73 -11.41 -10.98
N LYS A 174 17.20 -12.01 -12.08
CA LYS A 174 16.76 -11.68 -13.43
C LYS A 174 15.24 -11.85 -13.56
N GLY A 175 14.57 -10.80 -14.03
CA GLY A 175 13.12 -10.78 -14.24
C GLY A 175 12.33 -10.25 -13.04
N ASP A 176 13.00 -9.95 -11.92
CA ASP A 176 12.40 -9.14 -10.86
C ASP A 176 12.26 -7.68 -11.30
N ARG A 177 11.39 -6.95 -10.60
CA ARG A 177 11.09 -5.54 -10.86
C ARG A 177 11.29 -4.69 -9.63
N ILE A 178 11.43 -3.40 -9.86
CA ILE A 178 11.51 -2.39 -8.82
C ILE A 178 10.34 -1.43 -9.00
N PHE A 179 9.65 -1.11 -7.90
CA PHE A 179 8.62 -0.09 -7.88
C PHE A 179 8.88 0.89 -6.73
N ILE A 180 8.97 2.17 -7.01
CA ILE A 180 9.23 3.20 -5.99
C ILE A 180 7.96 4.02 -5.75
N ILE A 181 7.64 4.25 -4.48
CA ILE A 181 6.47 5.04 -4.06
C ILE A 181 6.98 6.20 -3.21
N SER A 182 6.70 7.42 -3.63
CA SER A 182 7.13 8.62 -2.92
C SER A 182 6.14 9.78 -3.12
N SER A 183 6.07 10.70 -2.16
CA SER A 183 5.47 12.02 -2.38
C SER A 183 6.52 13.02 -2.86
N ILE A 184 6.15 13.91 -3.77
CA ILE A 184 7.05 14.95 -4.31
C ILE A 184 7.10 16.23 -3.47
N PHE A 185 6.16 16.37 -2.53
CA PHE A 185 6.00 17.56 -1.71
C PHE A 185 6.52 17.39 -0.27
N GLY A 186 6.70 16.14 0.17
CA GLY A 186 7.27 15.82 1.47
C GLY A 186 8.81 15.84 1.46
N GLY A 187 9.43 15.98 2.64
CA GLY A 187 10.90 16.03 2.77
C GLY A 187 11.58 14.69 2.43
N THR A 188 11.08 13.59 2.99
CA THR A 188 11.61 12.23 2.81
C THR A 188 11.36 11.69 1.41
N GLY A 189 10.11 11.79 0.93
CA GLY A 189 9.73 11.30 -0.40
C GLY A 189 10.51 12.00 -1.52
N ALA A 190 10.52 13.34 -1.50
CA ALA A 190 11.09 14.14 -2.59
C ALA A 190 12.61 13.93 -2.73
N SER A 191 13.32 13.73 -1.61
CA SER A 191 14.76 13.48 -1.61
C SER A 191 15.13 12.01 -1.82
N GLY A 192 14.34 11.09 -1.25
CA GLY A 192 14.67 9.66 -1.25
C GLY A 192 14.55 8.99 -2.61
N TYR A 193 13.55 9.34 -3.41
CA TYR A 193 13.33 8.69 -4.71
C TYR A 193 14.53 8.87 -5.68
N PRO A 194 15.00 10.09 -6.00
CA PRO A 194 16.14 10.26 -6.91
C PRO A 194 17.41 9.59 -6.40
N LEU A 195 17.64 9.60 -5.08
CA LEU A 195 18.80 8.99 -4.47
C LEU A 195 18.77 7.46 -4.57
N LEU A 196 17.61 6.85 -4.29
CA LEU A 196 17.43 5.41 -4.40
C LEU A 196 17.57 4.94 -5.84
N GLU A 197 16.93 5.63 -6.79
CA GLU A 197 17.08 5.32 -8.21
C GLU A 197 18.55 5.39 -8.62
N LYS A 198 19.23 6.49 -8.31
CA LYS A 198 20.64 6.67 -8.65
C LYS A 198 21.51 5.57 -8.02
N LYS A 199 21.21 5.14 -6.80
CA LYS A 199 21.93 4.03 -6.16
C LYS A 199 21.71 2.73 -6.94
N VAL A 200 20.46 2.38 -7.24
CA VAL A 200 20.11 1.17 -8.01
C VAL A 200 20.81 1.16 -9.37
N ARG A 201 20.72 2.24 -10.14
CA ARG A 201 21.32 2.33 -11.48
C ARG A 201 22.86 2.31 -11.45
N ASN A 202 23.47 2.65 -10.32
CA ASN A 202 24.92 2.59 -10.11
C ASN A 202 25.41 1.30 -9.44
N SER A 203 24.54 0.33 -9.12
CA SER A 203 24.93 -0.98 -8.58
C SER A 203 25.57 -1.87 -9.67
N THR A 204 26.74 -1.45 -10.16
CA THR A 204 27.46 -2.14 -11.25
C THR A 204 27.87 -3.57 -10.91
N ASP A 205 28.14 -3.86 -9.65
CA ASP A 205 28.44 -5.20 -9.15
C ASP A 205 27.20 -6.12 -9.08
N HIS A 206 25.99 -5.57 -9.26
CA HIS A 206 24.74 -6.30 -9.28
C HIS A 206 23.93 -6.01 -10.55
N PRO A 207 24.28 -6.64 -11.70
CA PRO A 207 23.63 -6.36 -13.00
C PRO A 207 22.10 -6.54 -12.96
N ASN A 208 21.60 -7.56 -12.25
CA ASN A 208 20.16 -7.79 -12.11
C ASN A 208 19.43 -6.62 -11.44
N VAL A 209 20.09 -5.90 -10.52
CA VAL A 209 19.54 -4.72 -9.84
C VAL A 209 19.58 -3.52 -10.77
N LYS A 210 20.76 -3.27 -11.37
CA LYS A 210 20.99 -2.13 -12.27
C LYS A 210 20.02 -2.12 -13.45
N ASP A 211 19.84 -3.29 -14.07
CA ASP A 211 19.09 -3.43 -15.32
C ASP A 211 17.61 -3.75 -15.11
N ALA A 212 17.17 -3.97 -13.87
CA ALA A 212 15.77 -4.23 -13.54
C ALA A 212 14.84 -3.14 -14.12
N ILE A 213 13.66 -3.58 -14.56
CA ILE A 213 12.59 -2.66 -14.96
C ILE A 213 12.12 -1.93 -13.71
N MET A 214 12.13 -0.61 -13.76
CA MET A 214 11.80 0.26 -12.64
C MET A 214 10.55 1.09 -12.97
N GLY A 215 9.53 0.94 -12.15
CA GLY A 215 8.39 1.86 -12.11
C GLY A 215 8.50 2.77 -10.90
N ALA A 216 7.88 3.94 -10.96
CA ALA A 216 7.74 4.81 -9.80
C ALA A 216 6.42 5.57 -9.83
N VAL A 217 5.80 5.78 -8.67
CA VAL A 217 4.68 6.70 -8.49
C VAL A 217 5.10 7.87 -7.60
N SER A 218 4.96 9.07 -8.16
CA SER A 218 5.25 10.33 -7.51
C SER A 218 3.93 11.05 -7.19
N VAL A 219 3.57 11.04 -5.90
CA VAL A 219 2.29 11.60 -5.42
C VAL A 219 2.43 13.11 -5.22
N LEU A 220 1.60 13.87 -5.94
CA LEU A 220 1.44 15.33 -5.83
C LEU A 220 0.66 15.69 -4.55
N PRO A 221 0.73 16.94 -4.07
CA PRO A 221 -0.04 17.38 -2.91
C PRO A 221 -1.53 17.03 -3.02
N TYR A 222 -2.09 16.45 -1.97
CA TYR A 222 -3.51 16.01 -1.96
C TYR A 222 -4.26 16.37 -0.68
N PHE A 223 -3.57 16.85 0.34
CA PHE A 223 -4.14 17.32 1.60
C PHE A 223 -3.40 18.56 2.08
N SER A 224 -4.08 19.36 2.89
CA SER A 224 -3.51 20.49 3.62
C SER A 224 -3.42 20.17 5.12
N LEU A 225 -2.64 20.97 5.83
CA LEU A 225 -2.48 20.92 7.27
C LEU A 225 -2.96 22.24 7.87
N GLU A 226 -3.46 22.18 9.11
CA GLU A 226 -3.75 23.38 9.89
C GLU A 226 -2.51 24.30 9.99
N ASP A 227 -2.76 25.60 10.14
CA ASP A 227 -1.71 26.62 10.08
C ASP A 227 -0.64 26.35 11.15
N PRO A 228 0.65 26.27 10.77
CA PRO A 228 1.74 26.03 11.71
C PRO A 228 1.79 27.06 12.85
N SER A 229 1.35 28.30 12.62
CA SER A 229 1.28 29.34 13.65
C SER A 229 0.28 29.04 14.77
N THR A 230 -0.66 28.12 14.54
CA THR A 230 -1.66 27.69 15.52
C THR A 230 -1.33 26.36 16.18
N THR A 231 -0.35 25.63 15.64
CA THR A 231 -0.09 24.21 15.99
C THR A 231 1.35 23.94 16.44
N ASP A 232 2.25 24.93 16.38
CA ASP A 232 3.67 24.79 16.71
C ASP A 232 4.37 23.70 15.88
N SER A 233 3.97 23.60 14.60
CA SER A 233 4.52 22.67 13.62
C SER A 233 5.50 23.37 12.68
N ASP A 234 6.56 22.67 12.28
CA ASP A 234 7.52 23.14 11.27
C ASP A 234 7.02 22.87 9.83
N ILE A 235 5.94 22.10 9.68
CA ILE A 235 5.39 21.72 8.38
C ILE A 235 4.31 22.70 7.95
N ASP A 236 4.61 23.48 6.93
CA ASP A 236 3.66 24.38 6.27
C ASP A 236 3.17 23.81 4.93
N SER A 237 1.87 23.46 4.89
CA SER A 237 1.22 22.94 3.68
C SER A 237 1.02 23.99 2.58
N ALA A 238 1.06 25.29 2.89
CA ALA A 238 1.00 26.36 1.88
C ALA A 238 2.21 26.30 0.92
N ASN A 239 3.33 25.75 1.40
CA ASN A 239 4.56 25.61 0.61
C ASN A 239 4.61 24.33 -0.24
N PHE A 240 3.66 23.40 -0.11
CA PHE A 240 3.69 22.11 -0.81
C PHE A 240 3.75 22.25 -2.33
N LEU A 241 2.97 23.18 -2.91
CA LEU A 241 2.98 23.42 -4.36
C LEU A 241 4.31 24.00 -4.85
N THR A 242 4.90 24.94 -4.10
CA THR A 242 6.20 25.51 -4.44
C THR A 242 7.31 24.47 -4.36
N LYS A 243 7.32 23.64 -3.31
CA LYS A 243 8.26 22.51 -3.16
C LYS A 243 8.12 21.51 -4.32
N THR A 244 6.87 21.20 -4.70
CA THR A 244 6.56 20.31 -5.83
C THR A 244 7.14 20.84 -7.14
N LYS A 245 6.97 22.14 -7.44
CA LYS A 245 7.53 22.75 -8.66
C LYS A 245 9.06 22.63 -8.70
N SER A 246 9.73 22.92 -7.60
CA SER A 246 11.19 22.81 -7.50
C SER A 246 11.67 21.35 -7.66
N ALA A 247 10.98 20.41 -7.02
CA ALA A 247 11.31 18.98 -7.14
C ALA A 247 11.08 18.44 -8.55
N LEU A 248 9.98 18.83 -9.23
CA LEU A 248 9.72 18.45 -10.62
C LEU A 248 10.81 18.93 -11.58
N ALA A 249 11.27 20.17 -11.42
CA ALA A 249 12.38 20.70 -12.24
C ALA A 249 13.67 19.90 -12.07
N TYR A 250 13.94 19.41 -10.86
CA TYR A 250 15.06 18.50 -10.61
C TYR A 250 14.79 17.10 -11.21
N TYR A 251 13.58 16.55 -11.04
CA TYR A 251 13.22 15.21 -11.48
C TYR A 251 13.30 15.08 -13.00
N GLU A 252 12.86 16.10 -13.74
CA GLU A 252 12.91 16.15 -15.20
C GLU A 252 14.31 15.82 -15.76
N GLN A 253 15.36 16.16 -15.03
CA GLN A 253 16.75 15.98 -15.46
C GLN A 253 17.47 14.80 -14.80
N SER A 254 16.93 14.27 -13.69
CA SER A 254 17.67 13.36 -12.80
C SER A 254 17.02 11.99 -12.60
N VAL A 255 15.72 11.87 -12.89
CA VAL A 255 14.91 10.67 -12.66
C VAL A 255 14.59 10.01 -13.99
N MET A 256 14.99 8.76 -14.14
CA MET A 256 14.99 7.97 -15.38
C MET A 256 14.39 6.57 -15.15
N SER A 257 13.44 6.45 -14.22
CA SER A 257 12.60 5.24 -14.12
C SER A 257 11.93 4.95 -15.46
N ASP A 258 11.72 3.67 -15.74
CA ASP A 258 11.20 3.23 -17.04
C ASP A 258 9.74 3.68 -17.22
N TYR A 259 8.96 3.62 -16.14
CA TYR A 259 7.60 4.13 -16.04
C TYR A 259 7.46 5.06 -14.84
N ILE A 260 7.01 6.30 -15.06
CA ILE A 260 6.81 7.28 -14.00
C ILE A 260 5.34 7.67 -13.98
N TYR A 261 4.67 7.45 -12.85
CA TYR A 261 3.28 7.79 -12.64
C TYR A 261 3.19 9.07 -11.79
N TYR A 262 2.44 10.06 -12.26
CA TYR A 262 2.06 11.22 -11.46
C TYR A 262 0.59 11.12 -11.08
N VAL A 263 0.34 11.15 -9.77
CA VAL A 263 -1.00 11.03 -9.20
C VAL A 263 -1.20 12.16 -8.21
N GLY A 264 -2.36 12.81 -8.26
CA GLY A 264 -2.65 13.97 -7.43
C GLY A 264 -4.11 14.37 -7.48
N GLU A 265 -4.40 15.49 -6.85
CA GLU A 265 -5.71 16.13 -6.84
C GLU A 265 -5.58 17.57 -7.35
N GLN A 266 -6.61 18.12 -8.00
CA GLN A 266 -6.55 19.50 -8.52
C GLN A 266 -6.45 20.55 -7.40
N GLY A 267 -6.85 20.20 -6.18
CA GLY A 267 -6.68 21.03 -4.99
C GLY A 267 -6.67 20.20 -3.71
N MET A 268 -6.05 20.72 -2.65
CA MET A 268 -6.01 20.07 -1.33
C MET A 268 -7.38 20.22 -0.67
N LYS A 269 -8.26 19.22 -0.84
CA LYS A 269 -9.65 19.29 -0.35
C LYS A 269 -9.73 19.09 1.15
N THR A 270 -8.98 18.12 1.67
CA THR A 270 -9.01 17.71 3.08
C THR A 270 -7.90 18.40 3.86
N THR A 271 -8.26 18.95 5.03
CA THR A 271 -7.32 19.54 5.98
C THR A 271 -7.24 18.63 7.19
N TYR A 272 -6.04 18.20 7.53
CA TYR A 272 -5.76 17.41 8.74
C TYR A 272 -5.16 18.29 9.84
N ALA A 273 -5.26 17.82 11.08
CA ALA A 273 -4.57 18.43 12.20
C ALA A 273 -3.05 18.40 11.95
N ASN A 274 -2.37 19.51 12.22
CA ASN A 274 -0.94 19.61 12.01
C ASN A 274 -0.18 19.12 13.25
N ASP A 275 -0.34 17.83 13.57
CA ASP A 275 0.35 17.16 14.66
C ASP A 275 1.45 16.26 14.06
N GLU A 276 2.70 16.75 14.11
CA GLU A 276 3.85 16.04 13.54
C GLU A 276 4.06 14.64 14.15
N LYS A 277 3.59 14.39 15.38
CA LYS A 277 3.78 13.12 16.09
C LYS A 277 2.69 12.12 15.77
N LYS A 278 1.43 12.57 15.77
CA LYS A 278 0.28 11.68 15.59
C LYS A 278 0.01 11.37 14.13
N GLN A 279 -0.03 12.41 13.29
CA GLN A 279 -0.36 12.32 11.85
C GLN A 279 -1.53 11.35 11.59
N GLU A 280 -2.65 11.52 12.30
CA GLU A 280 -3.88 10.71 12.20
C GLU A 280 -4.62 11.00 10.86
N ASP A 281 -3.94 10.75 9.75
CA ASP A 281 -4.45 10.96 8.40
C ASP A 281 -5.34 9.77 8.00
N LYS A 282 -6.65 10.00 7.92
CA LYS A 282 -7.59 9.00 7.36
C LYS A 282 -7.18 8.60 5.94
N ALA A 283 -7.46 7.34 5.55
CA ALA A 283 -7.22 6.87 4.20
C ALA A 283 -7.76 7.83 3.13
N HIS A 284 -6.95 8.05 2.09
CA HIS A 284 -7.26 9.05 1.07
C HIS A 284 -7.36 8.42 -0.32
N PHE A 285 -8.33 8.85 -1.13
CA PHE A 285 -8.56 8.31 -2.46
C PHE A 285 -7.32 8.41 -3.38
N VAL A 286 -6.55 9.50 -3.29
CA VAL A 286 -5.28 9.66 -4.02
C VAL A 286 -4.28 8.54 -3.72
N GLU A 287 -4.25 8.02 -2.48
CA GLU A 287 -3.37 6.91 -2.09
C GLU A 287 -3.83 5.59 -2.72
N LEU A 288 -5.15 5.38 -2.81
CA LEU A 288 -5.75 4.26 -3.55
C LEU A 288 -5.43 4.36 -5.04
N VAL A 289 -5.56 5.54 -5.66
CA VAL A 289 -5.21 5.74 -7.07
C VAL A 289 -3.71 5.49 -7.30
N ALA A 290 -2.85 5.96 -6.41
CA ALA A 290 -1.41 5.69 -6.48
C ALA A 290 -1.10 4.19 -6.36
N ALA A 291 -1.84 3.45 -5.52
CA ALA A 291 -1.72 1.99 -5.43
C ALA A 291 -2.05 1.30 -6.77
N THR A 292 -3.02 1.82 -7.54
CA THR A 292 -3.35 1.26 -8.87
C THR A 292 -2.19 1.36 -9.87
N ALA A 293 -1.25 2.29 -9.67
CA ALA A 293 -0.07 2.41 -10.53
C ALA A 293 0.84 1.19 -10.45
N LEU A 294 0.96 0.54 -9.28
CA LEU A 294 1.70 -0.72 -9.15
C LEU A 294 1.08 -1.81 -10.02
N PHE A 295 -0.23 -1.99 -9.95
CA PHE A 295 -0.92 -3.04 -10.71
C PHE A 295 -0.87 -2.80 -12.23
N ASP A 296 -0.99 -1.54 -12.67
CA ASP A 296 -0.76 -1.17 -14.07
C ASP A 296 0.70 -1.44 -14.47
N PHE A 297 1.68 -1.11 -13.63
CA PHE A 297 3.10 -1.37 -13.89
C PHE A 297 3.41 -2.86 -14.00
N LEU A 298 2.83 -3.70 -13.13
CA LEU A 298 3.02 -5.16 -13.18
C LEU A 298 2.43 -5.78 -14.45
N SER A 299 1.45 -5.11 -15.08
CA SER A 299 0.89 -5.53 -16.37
C SER A 299 1.77 -5.23 -17.58
N LYS A 300 2.75 -4.32 -17.46
CA LYS A 300 3.67 -4.00 -18.57
C LYS A 300 4.55 -5.21 -18.88
N THR A 301 4.76 -5.53 -20.15
CA THR A 301 5.57 -6.68 -20.57
C THR A 301 7.04 -6.33 -20.76
N ASP A 302 7.30 -5.18 -21.38
CA ASP A 302 8.61 -4.81 -21.90
C ASP A 302 9.15 -3.54 -21.25
N LYS A 303 10.47 -3.37 -21.29
CA LYS A 303 11.13 -2.12 -20.91
C LYS A 303 11.01 -1.14 -22.08
N PRO A 304 10.47 0.07 -21.89
CA PRO A 304 10.39 1.06 -22.94
C PRO A 304 11.79 1.60 -23.29
N ASP A 305 11.98 2.03 -24.54
CA ASP A 305 13.26 2.62 -25.00
C ASP A 305 13.59 3.96 -24.30
N LYS A 306 12.55 4.65 -23.83
CA LYS A 306 12.62 5.90 -23.09
C LYS A 306 11.62 5.87 -21.95
N THR A 307 11.93 6.60 -20.88
CA THR A 307 11.03 6.84 -19.75
C THR A 307 9.66 7.29 -20.24
N GLN A 308 8.61 6.62 -19.75
CA GLN A 308 7.22 6.98 -20.04
C GLN A 308 6.60 7.65 -18.82
N ALA A 309 6.18 8.91 -18.97
CA ALA A 309 5.36 9.60 -17.99
C ALA A 309 3.88 9.24 -18.19
N LEU A 310 3.24 8.76 -17.13
CA LEU A 310 1.88 8.24 -17.10
C LEU A 310 1.09 8.94 -15.99
N SER A 311 -0.24 8.90 -16.10
CA SER A 311 -1.15 9.36 -15.05
C SER A 311 -2.32 8.38 -14.92
N ARG A 312 -2.94 8.36 -13.75
CA ARG A 312 -4.17 7.62 -13.45
C ARG A 312 -5.21 8.67 -13.07
N ALA A 313 -6.24 8.83 -13.90
CA ALA A 313 -7.23 9.89 -13.76
C ALA A 313 -8.65 9.30 -13.62
N ILE A 314 -9.52 10.01 -12.92
CA ILE A 314 -10.95 9.74 -12.84
C ILE A 314 -11.67 10.29 -14.09
N LYS A 315 -12.85 9.75 -14.40
CA LYS A 315 -13.64 10.19 -15.55
C LYS A 315 -14.33 11.53 -15.30
N GLU A 316 -14.88 11.72 -14.10
CA GLU A 316 -15.63 12.93 -13.73
C GLU A 316 -15.12 13.52 -12.40
N ASP A 317 -14.92 14.84 -12.37
CA ASP A 317 -14.49 15.55 -11.17
C ASP A 317 -15.69 15.85 -10.24
N VAL A 318 -16.04 14.86 -9.42
CA VAL A 318 -17.15 14.95 -8.43
C VAL A 318 -16.68 14.56 -7.03
N GLU A 319 -17.21 15.18 -5.99
CA GLU A 319 -16.75 14.96 -4.61
C GLU A 319 -16.90 13.51 -4.15
N SER A 320 -18.05 12.89 -4.42
CA SER A 320 -18.29 11.47 -4.13
C SER A 320 -18.29 10.65 -5.41
N LEU A 321 -17.37 9.69 -5.49
CA LEU A 321 -17.12 8.88 -6.67
C LEU A 321 -17.94 7.60 -6.62
N SER A 322 -18.72 7.37 -7.67
CA SER A 322 -19.42 6.12 -7.97
C SER A 322 -18.69 5.37 -9.07
N VAL A 323 -19.21 4.20 -9.48
CA VAL A 323 -18.64 3.43 -10.59
C VAL A 323 -18.58 4.25 -11.88
N SER A 324 -19.64 5.01 -12.16
CA SER A 324 -19.74 5.80 -13.40
C SER A 324 -18.75 6.97 -13.44
N SER A 325 -18.56 7.69 -12.33
CA SER A 325 -17.64 8.84 -12.26
C SER A 325 -16.17 8.46 -12.10
N LEU A 326 -15.86 7.28 -11.55
CA LEU A 326 -14.52 6.70 -11.59
C LEU A 326 -14.08 6.39 -13.02
N GLY A 327 -14.96 5.75 -13.79
CA GLY A 327 -14.69 5.26 -15.14
C GLY A 327 -14.08 3.86 -15.18
N ASP A 328 -14.18 3.24 -16.36
CA ASP A 328 -13.92 1.81 -16.59
C ASP A 328 -12.52 1.33 -16.17
N ALA A 329 -11.53 2.24 -16.17
CA ALA A 329 -10.16 1.96 -15.74
C ALA A 329 -10.02 1.56 -14.26
N TYR A 330 -11.09 1.72 -13.47
CA TYR A 330 -11.18 1.32 -12.06
C TYR A 330 -12.19 0.20 -11.79
N ASN A 331 -12.80 -0.40 -12.82
CA ASN A 331 -13.78 -1.48 -12.64
C ASN A 331 -13.21 -2.65 -11.83
N ASN A 332 -11.93 -2.98 -12.04
CA ASN A 332 -11.22 -4.00 -11.26
C ASN A 332 -11.06 -3.62 -9.78
N VAL A 333 -10.79 -2.35 -9.48
CA VAL A 333 -10.69 -1.84 -8.10
C VAL A 333 -12.06 -1.87 -7.43
N VAL A 334 -13.10 -1.38 -8.11
CA VAL A 334 -14.50 -1.45 -7.63
C VAL A 334 -14.88 -2.89 -7.35
N LYS A 335 -14.62 -3.81 -8.29
CA LYS A 335 -14.91 -5.23 -8.12
C LYS A 335 -14.17 -5.82 -6.93
N ALA A 336 -12.87 -5.58 -6.80
CA ALA A 336 -12.09 -6.12 -5.69
C ALA A 336 -12.64 -5.63 -4.33
N VAL A 337 -12.89 -4.32 -4.19
CA VAL A 337 -13.43 -3.74 -2.96
C VAL A 337 -14.84 -4.26 -2.68
N ALA A 338 -15.69 -4.37 -3.71
CA ALA A 338 -16.98 -5.02 -3.60
C ALA A 338 -16.80 -6.44 -3.06
N ASP A 339 -16.10 -7.31 -3.78
CA ASP A 339 -15.91 -8.72 -3.42
C ASP A 339 -15.48 -8.89 -1.95
N MET A 340 -14.53 -8.08 -1.48
CA MET A 340 -14.04 -8.12 -0.11
C MET A 340 -15.10 -7.67 0.92
N MET A 341 -15.89 -6.65 0.60
CA MET A 341 -17.01 -6.20 1.43
C MET A 341 -18.15 -7.24 1.47
N MET A 342 -18.39 -7.98 0.38
CA MET A 342 -19.33 -9.11 0.40
C MET A 342 -18.80 -10.29 1.21
N LEU A 343 -17.51 -10.61 1.09
CA LEU A 343 -16.87 -11.61 1.95
C LEU A 343 -17.03 -11.22 3.43
N SER A 344 -16.78 -9.96 3.77
CA SER A 344 -17.01 -9.43 5.12
C SER A 344 -18.43 -9.74 5.60
N ARG A 345 -19.44 -9.36 4.81
CA ARG A 345 -20.84 -9.62 5.13
C ARG A 345 -21.15 -11.11 5.34
N LEU A 346 -20.67 -11.99 4.44
CA LEU A 346 -20.89 -13.43 4.55
C LEU A 346 -20.21 -14.04 5.78
N VAL A 347 -19.02 -13.55 6.15
CA VAL A 347 -18.27 -14.00 7.33
C VAL A 347 -19.01 -13.70 8.63
N TYR A 348 -19.74 -12.59 8.73
CA TYR A 348 -20.60 -12.30 9.89
C TYR A 348 -21.98 -12.98 9.81
N PHE A 349 -22.48 -13.24 8.60
CA PHE A 349 -23.77 -13.89 8.39
C PHE A 349 -23.73 -15.40 8.69
N LEU A 350 -22.78 -16.12 8.11
CA LEU A 350 -22.74 -17.59 8.08
C LEU A 350 -22.72 -18.29 9.46
N PRO A 351 -22.02 -17.78 10.50
CA PRO A 351 -22.08 -18.38 11.83
C PRO A 351 -23.48 -18.42 12.44
N ASN A 352 -24.40 -17.60 11.94
CA ASN A 352 -25.78 -17.52 12.40
C ASN A 352 -26.77 -18.27 11.49
N GLU A 353 -26.30 -18.92 10.41
CA GLU A 353 -27.13 -19.64 9.45
C GLU A 353 -27.15 -21.14 9.74
N ASN A 354 -28.00 -21.53 10.69
CA ASN A 354 -28.08 -22.91 11.20
C ASN A 354 -28.51 -23.94 10.16
N GLN A 355 -29.10 -23.51 9.04
CA GLN A 355 -29.58 -24.42 7.99
C GLN A 355 -28.60 -24.53 6.81
N PHE A 356 -27.40 -23.93 6.89
CA PHE A 356 -26.44 -23.99 5.80
C PHE A 356 -25.88 -25.41 5.61
N PRO A 357 -26.14 -26.10 4.48
CA PRO A 357 -25.77 -27.52 4.32
C PRO A 357 -24.26 -27.80 4.41
N LEU A 358 -23.42 -26.80 4.12
CA LEU A 358 -21.96 -26.97 4.18
C LEU A 358 -21.42 -27.07 5.61
N SER A 359 -22.20 -26.69 6.63
CA SER A 359 -21.88 -26.98 8.03
C SER A 359 -21.69 -28.48 8.25
N LYS A 360 -22.62 -29.30 7.73
CA LYS A 360 -22.57 -30.76 7.83
C LYS A 360 -21.66 -31.39 6.77
N ASN A 361 -21.78 -30.95 5.53
CA ASN A 361 -21.14 -31.63 4.40
C ASN A 361 -19.66 -31.28 4.23
N ARG A 362 -19.23 -30.10 4.69
CA ARG A 362 -17.86 -29.57 4.54
C ARG A 362 -17.24 -29.13 5.86
N GLY A 363 -17.96 -29.27 6.98
CA GLY A 363 -17.47 -28.96 8.32
C GLY A 363 -17.34 -27.46 8.60
N PHE A 364 -18.15 -26.61 7.96
CA PHE A 364 -18.26 -25.18 8.28
C PHE A 364 -19.23 -24.98 9.46
N ASP A 365 -18.89 -25.61 10.58
CA ASP A 365 -19.64 -25.66 11.83
C ASP A 365 -19.10 -24.63 12.84
N GLU A 366 -19.62 -24.66 14.08
CA GLU A 366 -19.23 -23.74 15.16
C GLU A 366 -17.72 -23.78 15.45
N ASP A 367 -17.13 -24.98 15.43
CA ASP A 367 -15.68 -25.17 15.61
C ASP A 367 -14.89 -24.49 14.50
N PHE A 368 -15.35 -24.57 13.24
CA PHE A 368 -14.73 -23.85 12.13
C PHE A 368 -14.82 -22.33 12.28
N TYR A 369 -15.96 -21.79 12.71
CA TYR A 369 -16.14 -20.34 12.87
C TYR A 369 -15.41 -19.75 14.09
N THR A 370 -15.03 -20.60 15.04
CA THR A 370 -14.19 -20.23 16.20
C THR A 370 -12.71 -20.57 16.00
N ASP A 371 -12.36 -21.28 14.92
CA ASP A 371 -10.97 -21.60 14.57
C ASP A 371 -10.12 -20.34 14.40
N LYS A 372 -8.84 -20.45 14.78
CA LYS A 372 -7.86 -19.38 14.68
C LYS A 372 -7.81 -18.76 13.28
N SER A 373 -7.88 -19.57 12.23
CA SER A 373 -7.79 -19.10 10.84
C SER A 373 -8.96 -18.20 10.48
N PHE A 374 -10.17 -18.57 10.92
CA PHE A 374 -11.39 -17.79 10.69
C PHE A 374 -11.41 -16.50 11.52
N VAL A 375 -10.92 -16.55 12.76
CA VAL A 375 -10.76 -15.35 13.60
C VAL A 375 -9.75 -14.37 13.00
N CYS A 376 -8.61 -14.86 12.49
CA CYS A 376 -7.64 -14.03 11.77
C CYS A 376 -8.26 -13.33 10.55
N LEU A 377 -9.08 -14.04 9.78
CA LEU A 377 -9.82 -13.45 8.66
C LEU A 377 -10.78 -12.34 9.13
N ARG A 378 -11.55 -12.59 10.19
CA ARG A 378 -12.47 -11.59 10.76
C ARG A 378 -11.77 -10.31 11.19
N ASN A 379 -10.61 -10.44 11.84
CA ASN A 379 -9.82 -9.29 12.28
C ASN A 379 -9.34 -8.46 11.09
N PHE A 380 -8.84 -9.12 10.04
CA PHE A 380 -8.44 -8.43 8.80
C PHE A 380 -9.63 -7.71 8.14
N LEU A 381 -10.79 -8.37 8.05
CA LEU A 381 -12.01 -7.80 7.46
C LEU A 381 -12.55 -6.59 8.22
N ALA A 382 -12.37 -6.53 9.55
CA ALA A 382 -12.70 -5.36 10.35
C ALA A 382 -11.85 -4.15 9.92
N ARG A 383 -10.52 -4.32 9.80
CA ARG A 383 -9.62 -3.27 9.30
C ARG A 383 -9.90 -2.86 7.87
N PHE A 384 -10.25 -3.82 7.00
CA PHE A 384 -10.64 -3.52 5.63
C PHE A 384 -11.89 -2.65 5.58
N SER A 385 -12.88 -2.95 6.44
CA SER A 385 -14.12 -2.19 6.53
C SER A 385 -13.88 -0.76 7.03
N GLU A 386 -13.02 -0.58 8.04
CA GLU A 386 -12.59 0.73 8.53
C GLU A 386 -11.87 1.54 7.44
N TRP A 387 -10.91 0.92 6.73
CA TRP A 387 -10.23 1.56 5.61
C TRP A 387 -11.19 2.00 4.49
N TYR A 388 -12.17 1.16 4.14
CA TYR A 388 -13.18 1.53 3.15
C TYR A 388 -14.07 2.69 3.65
N GLN A 389 -14.45 2.68 4.93
CA GLN A 389 -15.24 3.76 5.53
C GLN A 389 -14.48 5.08 5.51
N GLU A 390 -13.20 5.09 5.88
CA GLU A 390 -12.32 6.27 5.78
C GLU A 390 -12.28 6.83 4.36
N LEU A 391 -12.16 5.95 3.35
CA LEU A 391 -12.17 6.35 1.94
C LEU A 391 -13.51 6.92 1.48
N ALA A 392 -14.62 6.32 1.91
CA ALA A 392 -15.96 6.73 1.51
C ALA A 392 -16.40 8.05 2.16
N GLU A 393 -15.98 8.29 3.40
CA GLU A 393 -16.32 9.49 4.18
C GLU A 393 -15.36 10.67 3.96
N ASN A 394 -14.27 10.48 3.22
CA ASN A 394 -13.35 11.56 2.88
C ASN A 394 -14.03 12.57 1.92
N LYS A 395 -13.53 13.82 1.86
CA LYS A 395 -14.12 14.86 1.00
C LYS A 395 -14.10 14.49 -0.48
N ARG A 396 -13.02 13.83 -0.94
CA ARG A 396 -13.04 13.04 -2.17
C ARG A 396 -13.37 11.60 -1.80
N GLY A 397 -14.65 11.29 -1.74
CA GLY A 397 -15.15 10.01 -1.28
C GLY A 397 -15.03 8.94 -2.37
N PHE A 398 -14.37 7.82 -2.08
CA PHE A 398 -14.51 6.61 -2.88
C PHE A 398 -15.68 5.81 -2.33
N ALA A 399 -16.88 6.04 -2.87
CA ALA A 399 -18.11 5.46 -2.38
C ALA A 399 -18.88 4.68 -3.46
N PRO A 400 -18.24 3.82 -4.27
CA PRO A 400 -18.96 3.05 -5.29
C PRO A 400 -19.88 1.99 -4.67
N LEU A 401 -19.76 1.70 -3.37
CA LEU A 401 -20.66 0.79 -2.65
C LEU A 401 -21.59 1.56 -1.72
N THR A 402 -22.84 1.12 -1.66
CA THR A 402 -23.78 1.52 -0.62
C THR A 402 -23.38 0.83 0.68
N ILE A 403 -22.95 1.60 1.69
CA ILE A 403 -22.63 1.06 3.02
C ILE A 403 -23.93 0.60 3.68
N ALA A 404 -24.28 -0.67 3.52
CA ALA A 404 -25.31 -1.28 4.34
C ALA A 404 -24.72 -1.59 5.73
N ASP A 405 -25.50 -1.38 6.79
CA ASP A 405 -25.11 -1.83 8.13
C ASP A 405 -24.78 -3.34 8.05
N PRO A 406 -23.56 -3.76 8.46
CA PRO A 406 -23.18 -5.17 8.50
C PRO A 406 -24.14 -6.03 9.33
N ASN A 407 -24.86 -5.44 10.28
CA ASN A 407 -25.85 -6.11 11.12
C ASN A 407 -27.26 -6.13 10.48
N ASP A 408 -27.53 -5.29 9.48
CA ASP A 408 -28.80 -5.28 8.76
C ASP A 408 -28.83 -6.41 7.72
N ARG A 409 -29.26 -7.59 8.17
CA ARG A 409 -29.46 -8.79 7.33
C ARG A 409 -30.60 -8.66 6.31
N LYS A 410 -31.38 -7.56 6.32
CA LYS A 410 -32.46 -7.33 5.35
C LYS A 410 -32.08 -6.36 4.24
N ALA A 411 -30.87 -5.79 4.30
CA ALA A 411 -30.37 -4.89 3.28
C ALA A 411 -30.37 -5.60 1.91
N LYS A 412 -31.04 -5.00 0.92
CA LYS A 412 -31.10 -5.54 -0.44
C LYS A 412 -29.73 -5.41 -1.10
N LEU A 413 -29.18 -6.53 -1.54
CA LEU A 413 -27.84 -6.56 -2.16
C LEU A 413 -27.87 -6.22 -3.66
N SER A 414 -29.06 -6.13 -4.27
CA SER A 414 -29.21 -5.84 -5.71
C SER A 414 -28.67 -4.48 -6.13
N ASN A 415 -28.60 -3.50 -5.21
CA ASN A 415 -28.10 -2.13 -5.46
C ASN A 415 -26.94 -1.78 -4.50
N TRP A 416 -26.23 -2.81 -4.03
CA TRP A 416 -25.10 -2.63 -3.12
C TRP A 416 -23.92 -1.92 -3.79
N ILE A 417 -23.85 -1.91 -5.12
CA ILE A 417 -22.93 -1.10 -5.91
C ILE A 417 -23.74 0.05 -6.53
N GLN A 418 -23.28 1.29 -6.38
CA GLN A 418 -23.90 2.45 -6.99
C GLN A 418 -23.83 2.35 -8.51
N ASP A 419 -24.91 2.73 -9.19
CA ASP A 419 -25.06 2.69 -10.66
C ASP A 419 -24.99 1.28 -11.28
N PHE A 420 -24.93 0.21 -10.48
CA PHE A 420 -24.79 -1.16 -10.95
C PHE A 420 -25.74 -2.11 -10.22
N SER A 421 -26.59 -2.83 -10.95
CA SER A 421 -27.49 -3.81 -10.36
C SER A 421 -26.97 -5.24 -10.50
N LEU A 422 -26.88 -5.96 -9.38
CA LEU A 422 -26.51 -7.37 -9.35
C LEU A 422 -27.76 -8.26 -9.36
N ASP A 423 -27.68 -9.41 -10.05
CA ASP A 423 -28.77 -10.39 -10.09
C ASP A 423 -29.06 -11.00 -8.70
N ALA A 424 -28.04 -11.04 -7.83
CA ALA A 424 -28.17 -11.53 -6.46
C ALA A 424 -28.96 -10.53 -5.61
N LYS A 425 -30.15 -10.94 -5.16
CA LYS A 425 -31.06 -10.06 -4.40
C LYS A 425 -30.70 -9.96 -2.92
N ASP A 426 -30.19 -11.06 -2.38
CA ASP A 426 -29.87 -11.26 -0.96
C ASP A 426 -28.80 -12.36 -0.81
N GLU A 427 -28.41 -12.65 0.43
CA GLU A 427 -27.35 -13.60 0.78
C GLU A 427 -27.63 -15.02 0.26
N SER A 428 -28.90 -15.43 0.12
CA SER A 428 -29.27 -16.80 -0.26
C SER A 428 -28.73 -17.21 -1.64
N TYR A 429 -28.56 -16.23 -2.55
CA TYR A 429 -27.98 -16.44 -3.87
C TYR A 429 -26.51 -16.88 -3.77
N TYR A 430 -25.74 -16.22 -2.91
CA TYR A 430 -24.34 -16.54 -2.66
C TYR A 430 -24.21 -17.88 -1.94
N LEU A 431 -25.05 -18.15 -0.93
CA LEU A 431 -25.06 -19.44 -0.24
C LEU A 431 -25.36 -20.61 -1.19
N LEU A 432 -26.33 -20.45 -2.10
CA LEU A 432 -26.64 -21.46 -3.11
C LEU A 432 -25.44 -21.72 -4.03
N ASP A 433 -24.73 -20.67 -4.43
CA ASP A 433 -23.56 -20.82 -5.30
C ASP A 433 -22.33 -21.34 -4.56
N MET A 434 -22.19 -21.10 -3.25
CA MET A 434 -21.21 -21.80 -2.41
C MET A 434 -21.49 -23.30 -2.38
N ILE A 435 -22.76 -23.72 -2.24
CA ILE A 435 -23.14 -25.14 -2.26
C ILE A 435 -22.77 -25.76 -3.62
N ARG A 436 -23.11 -25.07 -4.72
CA ARG A 436 -22.76 -25.50 -6.09
C ARG A 436 -21.25 -25.58 -6.31
N ALA A 437 -20.49 -24.62 -5.81
CA ALA A 437 -19.02 -24.65 -5.86
C ALA A 437 -18.50 -25.87 -5.11
N SER A 438 -19.03 -26.14 -3.91
CA SER A 438 -18.64 -27.32 -3.12
C SER A 438 -18.96 -28.65 -3.81
N ASN A 439 -20.07 -28.74 -4.56
CA ASN A 439 -20.43 -29.97 -5.28
C ASN A 439 -19.51 -30.25 -6.47
N LYS A 440 -18.86 -29.21 -7.01
CA LYS A 440 -17.86 -29.32 -8.07
C LYS A 440 -16.45 -29.58 -7.52
N ASP A 441 -16.23 -29.27 -6.25
CA ASP A 441 -14.94 -29.49 -5.60
C ASP A 441 -14.74 -30.97 -5.31
N LYS A 442 -13.71 -31.54 -5.94
CA LYS A 442 -13.26 -32.89 -5.63
C LYS A 442 -12.41 -32.81 -4.37
N ASP A 443 -12.54 -33.75 -3.43
CA ASP A 443 -11.89 -33.65 -2.12
C ASP A 443 -10.35 -33.59 -2.15
N ASP A 444 -9.72 -33.86 -3.30
CA ASP A 444 -8.28 -33.88 -3.52
C ASP A 444 -7.65 -32.54 -3.95
N THR A 445 -8.46 -31.54 -4.33
CA THR A 445 -7.97 -30.23 -4.83
C THR A 445 -7.56 -29.28 -3.70
N HIS A 446 -8.18 -29.42 -2.53
CA HIS A 446 -8.01 -28.52 -1.37
C HIS A 446 -7.99 -29.34 -0.08
N THR A 447 -6.83 -29.51 0.55
CA THR A 447 -6.71 -30.26 1.81
C THR A 447 -7.07 -29.43 3.05
N ILE A 448 -7.04 -28.09 2.93
CA ILE A 448 -7.26 -27.16 4.03
C ILE A 448 -8.73 -26.68 4.04
N LYS A 449 -9.43 -26.87 5.16
CA LYS A 449 -10.84 -26.49 5.30
C LYS A 449 -11.07 -24.98 5.11
N PHE A 450 -10.20 -24.14 5.69
CA PHE A 450 -10.23 -22.69 5.53
C PHE A 450 -10.01 -22.24 4.07
N ARG A 451 -9.09 -22.89 3.36
CA ARG A 451 -8.86 -22.65 1.92
C ARG A 451 -10.11 -22.97 1.08
N ARG A 452 -10.80 -24.09 1.36
CA ARG A 452 -12.07 -24.44 0.69
C ARG A 452 -13.13 -23.38 0.92
N PHE A 453 -13.26 -22.89 2.15
CA PHE A 453 -14.20 -21.84 2.49
C PHE A 453 -13.98 -20.59 1.61
N LEU A 454 -12.75 -20.06 1.58
CA LEU A 454 -12.44 -18.88 0.78
C LEU A 454 -12.65 -19.11 -0.73
N ASP A 455 -12.27 -20.27 -1.26
CA ASP A 455 -12.48 -20.62 -2.67
C ASP A 455 -13.98 -20.69 -3.02
N TYR A 456 -14.81 -21.30 -2.17
CA TYR A 456 -16.25 -21.39 -2.43
C TYR A 456 -16.93 -20.02 -2.34
N VAL A 457 -16.56 -19.20 -1.34
CA VAL A 457 -17.08 -17.84 -1.20
C VAL A 457 -16.67 -17.01 -2.40
N TYR A 458 -15.40 -17.06 -2.81
CA TYR A 458 -14.92 -16.33 -3.99
C TYR A 458 -15.68 -16.73 -5.26
N LYS A 459 -15.83 -18.03 -5.55
CA LYS A 459 -16.61 -18.52 -6.71
C LYS A 459 -18.06 -18.07 -6.68
N ALA A 460 -18.67 -18.01 -5.49
CA ALA A 460 -20.05 -17.58 -5.34
C ALA A 460 -20.21 -16.07 -5.59
N ILE A 461 -19.28 -15.26 -5.05
CA ILE A 461 -19.27 -13.80 -5.24
C ILE A 461 -18.96 -13.44 -6.70
N ASP A 462 -17.86 -13.99 -7.23
CA ASP A 462 -17.35 -13.68 -8.57
C ASP A 462 -18.39 -13.93 -9.67
N LYS A 463 -19.22 -14.96 -9.51
CA LYS A 463 -20.33 -15.24 -10.44
C LYS A 463 -21.27 -14.04 -10.66
N TYR A 464 -21.46 -13.20 -9.64
CA TYR A 464 -22.32 -12.03 -9.73
C TYR A 464 -21.52 -10.76 -10.05
N THR A 465 -20.32 -10.61 -9.46
CA THR A 465 -19.52 -9.39 -9.59
C THR A 465 -18.62 -9.37 -10.82
N SER A 466 -18.40 -10.49 -11.52
CA SER A 466 -17.65 -10.51 -12.78
C SER A 466 -18.26 -9.62 -13.86
N LYS A 467 -19.55 -9.29 -13.74
CA LYS A 467 -20.26 -8.39 -14.66
C LYS A 467 -19.82 -6.92 -14.54
N ILE A 468 -19.10 -6.57 -13.48
CA ILE A 468 -18.53 -5.22 -13.28
C ILE A 468 -17.36 -4.99 -14.26
N MET A 469 -16.69 -6.07 -14.67
CA MET A 469 -15.47 -6.02 -15.51
C MET A 469 -15.74 -5.63 -16.95
#